data_AF-A0AAV0CKC5-F1
#
_entry.id   AF-A0AAV0CKC5-F1
#
_cell.length_a   1.000
_cell.length_b   1.000
_cell.length_c   1.000
_cell.angle_alpha   90.00
_cell.angle_beta   90.00
_cell.angle_gamma   90.00
#
_symmetry.space_group_name_H-M   'P 1'
#
loop_
_entity.id
_entity.type
_entity.pdbx_description
1 polymer ?
#
loop_
_entity_poly.entity_id
_entity_poly.type
_entity_poly.pdbx_seq_one_letter_code
_entity_poly.pdbx_strand_id
1 'polypeptide(L)'
;MLPTNIPTLSWATFTEDIFNEDSDSKLTVSGLLEQLNVTRDTSDYLCVKMSPSEFIQGQQPARRVQSAGHALHVFVNRRFSGSAYGTKDHPEFKYTLNVALQSGVNKISLLSVAIGLPNDGAYYERRHTGIIGPVVLRGLPNGPRGLSWQKWSYQVGLRGEASNAVSPNGISSVGWVEGSLAVQQQPLTWYKSYFNNPKGNEPLALDMGSMGKGEVLINGQSIGRYWTISAVGNCSVCTYRGTYRSPKCQSGCGRPTQQWYHVPRSWLK
;
A
#
# COMPACT_ATOMS: atom_id res chain seq x y z
N MET A 1 -12.55 24.47 2.78
CA MET A 1 -12.21 24.61 1.35
C MET A 1 -13.48 24.83 0.56
N LEU A 2 -13.42 25.55 -0.56
CA LEU A 2 -14.57 25.73 -1.45
C LEU A 2 -14.44 24.80 -2.66
N PRO A 3 -15.54 24.20 -3.13
CA PRO A 3 -15.51 23.37 -4.34
C PRO A 3 -15.17 24.24 -5.56
N THR A 4 -14.37 23.68 -6.47
CA THR A 4 -13.87 24.37 -7.68
C THR A 4 -14.88 24.44 -8.82
N ASN A 5 -16.14 24.05 -8.60
CA ASN A 5 -17.22 23.98 -9.60
C ASN A 5 -16.86 23.16 -10.86
N ILE A 6 -15.94 22.20 -10.73
CA ILE A 6 -15.65 21.22 -11.80
C ILE A 6 -16.85 20.26 -11.88
N PRO A 7 -17.32 19.90 -13.10
CA PRO A 7 -18.32 18.85 -13.25
C PRO A 7 -17.85 17.51 -12.68
N THR A 8 -18.79 16.61 -12.42
CA THR A 8 -18.50 15.26 -11.94
C THR A 8 -17.53 14.57 -12.90
N LEU A 9 -16.43 14.06 -12.34
CA LEU A 9 -15.38 13.41 -13.12
C LEU A 9 -15.82 12.03 -13.59
N SER A 10 -15.58 11.73 -14.86
CA SER A 10 -15.66 10.38 -15.39
C SER A 10 -14.33 9.65 -15.17
N TRP A 11 -14.39 8.45 -14.62
CA TRP A 11 -13.21 7.68 -14.24
C TRP A 11 -13.00 6.48 -15.15
N ALA A 12 -11.74 6.22 -15.47
CA ALA A 12 -11.24 4.96 -15.99
C ALA A 12 -10.47 4.23 -14.90
N THR A 13 -10.56 2.90 -14.87
CA THR A 13 -9.88 2.06 -13.88
C THR A 13 -9.02 0.98 -14.51
N PHE A 14 -7.91 0.65 -13.86
CA PHE A 14 -7.08 -0.51 -14.17
C PHE A 14 -6.72 -1.22 -12.87
N THR A 15 -7.14 -2.48 -12.70
CA THR A 15 -6.83 -3.28 -11.52
C THR A 15 -5.49 -3.99 -11.71
N GLU A 16 -4.60 -3.85 -10.74
CA GLU A 16 -3.33 -4.55 -10.70
C GLU A 16 -3.53 -6.06 -10.60
N ASP A 17 -2.72 -6.80 -11.37
CA ASP A 17 -2.57 -8.23 -11.22
C ASP A 17 -1.17 -8.53 -10.67
N ILE A 18 -1.06 -8.57 -9.34
CA ILE A 18 0.17 -8.97 -8.65
C ILE A 18 0.43 -10.48 -8.74
N PHE A 19 -0.46 -11.26 -9.37
CA PHE A 19 -0.42 -12.71 -9.47
C PHE A 19 0.04 -13.23 -10.83
N ASN A 20 0.42 -12.33 -11.73
CA ASN A 20 0.95 -12.74 -13.01
C ASN A 20 2.33 -13.38 -12.81
N GLU A 21 2.50 -14.57 -13.37
CA GLU A 21 3.76 -15.34 -13.34
C GLU A 21 4.67 -14.96 -14.51
N ASP A 22 4.10 -14.38 -15.58
CA ASP A 22 4.82 -13.91 -16.78
C ASP A 22 5.54 -12.58 -16.59
N SER A 23 5.32 -11.87 -15.47
CA SER A 23 6.25 -10.80 -15.09
C SER A 23 7.46 -11.48 -14.48
N ASP A 24 8.52 -11.68 -15.27
CA ASP A 24 9.84 -12.17 -14.86
C ASP A 24 10.10 -11.90 -13.38
N SER A 25 9.80 -12.87 -12.50
CA SER A 25 10.24 -12.75 -11.12
C SER A 25 11.75 -12.89 -11.16
N LYS A 26 12.46 -11.76 -11.22
CA LYS A 26 13.91 -11.73 -11.49
C LYS A 26 14.74 -12.36 -10.37
N LEU A 27 14.12 -12.66 -9.23
CA LEU A 27 14.80 -13.17 -8.05
C LEU A 27 13.95 -14.19 -7.30
N THR A 28 14.46 -15.41 -7.18
CA THR A 28 13.94 -16.44 -6.27
C THR A 28 15.07 -16.88 -5.36
N VAL A 29 14.84 -16.81 -4.03
CA VAL A 29 15.83 -17.22 -3.03
C VAL A 29 15.19 -18.07 -1.94
N SER A 30 15.99 -18.90 -1.29
CA SER A 30 15.60 -19.56 -0.05
C SER A 30 15.75 -18.58 1.11
N GLY A 31 14.65 -18.23 1.77
CA GLY A 31 14.68 -17.24 2.84
C GLY A 31 13.96 -15.92 2.52
N LEU A 32 13.81 -15.10 3.56
CA LEU A 32 13.23 -13.77 3.47
C LEU A 32 14.33 -12.71 3.33
N LEU A 33 14.14 -11.79 2.39
CA LEU A 33 15.03 -10.66 2.16
C LEU A 33 14.43 -9.37 2.71
N GLU A 34 15.29 -8.50 3.22
CA GLU A 34 14.91 -7.16 3.68
C GLU A 34 14.50 -6.28 2.49
N GLN A 35 13.44 -5.49 2.65
CA GLN A 35 12.79 -4.78 1.55
C GLN A 35 13.68 -3.72 0.92
N LEU A 36 14.33 -2.86 1.70
CA LEU A 36 15.17 -1.78 1.18
C LEU A 36 16.36 -2.32 0.38
N ASN A 37 16.94 -3.45 0.79
CA ASN A 37 18.02 -4.12 0.07
C ASN A 37 17.58 -4.64 -1.31
N VAL A 38 16.33 -5.11 -1.42
CA VAL A 38 15.76 -5.63 -2.69
C VAL A 38 15.28 -4.50 -3.59
N THR A 39 14.53 -3.54 -3.04
CA THR A 39 13.92 -2.46 -3.83
C THR A 39 14.89 -1.33 -4.15
N ARG A 40 15.97 -1.15 -3.37
CA ARG A 40 16.84 0.03 -3.46
C ARG A 40 16.06 1.35 -3.42
N ASP A 41 14.92 1.36 -2.73
CA ASP A 41 13.97 2.47 -2.66
C ASP A 41 13.46 2.96 -4.03
N THR A 42 13.52 2.14 -5.08
CA THR A 42 12.97 2.50 -6.40
C THR A 42 11.46 2.38 -6.47
N SER A 43 10.83 1.70 -5.51
CA SER A 43 9.38 1.61 -5.32
C SER A 43 9.06 1.34 -3.86
N ASP A 44 7.92 1.87 -3.39
CA ASP A 44 7.35 1.57 -2.07
C ASP A 44 6.94 0.09 -1.95
N TYR A 45 6.72 -0.59 -3.07
CA TYR A 45 6.06 -1.89 -3.13
C TYR A 45 7.07 -3.02 -3.37
N LEU A 46 6.99 -4.06 -2.54
CA LEU A 46 7.70 -5.33 -2.76
C LEU A 46 6.71 -6.49 -2.64
N CYS A 47 6.47 -7.18 -3.75
CA CYS A 47 5.65 -8.39 -3.75
C CYS A 47 6.53 -9.62 -3.52
N VAL A 48 6.20 -10.38 -2.48
CA VAL A 48 6.89 -11.61 -2.08
C VAL A 48 5.91 -12.78 -2.26
N LYS A 49 6.24 -13.72 -3.14
CA LYS A 49 5.35 -14.80 -3.58
C LYS A 49 5.93 -16.16 -3.17
N MET A 50 5.06 -17.09 -2.79
CA MET A 50 5.44 -18.49 -2.60
C MET A 50 4.29 -19.43 -2.97
N SER A 51 4.67 -20.64 -3.35
CA SER A 51 3.76 -21.76 -3.59
C SER A 51 4.15 -22.92 -2.67
N PRO A 52 3.64 -22.97 -1.43
CA PRO A 52 3.85 -24.10 -0.53
C PRO A 52 3.43 -25.42 -1.19
N SER A 53 4.15 -26.48 -0.82
CA SER A 53 3.78 -27.86 -1.18
C SER A 53 2.37 -28.21 -0.71
N GLU A 54 1.75 -29.18 -1.39
CA GLU A 54 0.32 -29.55 -1.31
C GLU A 54 -0.27 -29.58 0.10
N PHE A 55 -1.50 -29.06 0.22
CA PHE A 55 -2.32 -29.12 1.42
C PHE A 55 -3.40 -30.19 1.31
N ILE A 56 -3.69 -30.85 2.43
CA ILE A 56 -4.80 -31.79 2.57
C ILE A 56 -6.08 -30.98 2.91
N GLN A 57 -7.19 -31.33 2.26
CA GLN A 57 -8.47 -30.63 2.30
C GLN A 57 -9.05 -30.48 3.73
N GLY A 58 -9.77 -29.38 3.99
CA GLY A 58 -10.63 -29.23 5.18
C GLY A 58 -10.10 -28.36 6.33
N GLN A 59 -8.96 -27.69 6.18
CA GLN A 59 -8.37 -26.86 7.24
C GLN A 59 -8.42 -25.37 6.92
N GLN A 60 -8.69 -24.57 7.95
CA GLN A 60 -8.51 -23.12 7.93
C GLN A 60 -7.33 -22.74 8.83
N PRO A 61 -6.08 -23.00 8.40
CA PRO A 61 -4.92 -22.68 9.23
C PRO A 61 -4.82 -21.16 9.42
N ALA A 62 -4.44 -20.77 10.63
CA ALA A 62 -4.07 -19.39 10.92
C ALA A 62 -2.67 -19.13 10.39
N ARG A 63 -2.51 -18.12 9.54
CA ARG A 63 -1.19 -17.64 9.13
C ARG A 63 -0.77 -16.50 10.03
N ARG A 64 0.49 -16.57 10.50
CA ARG A 64 1.16 -15.47 11.18
C ARG A 64 2.32 -14.95 10.33
N VAL A 65 2.34 -13.65 10.05
CA VAL A 65 3.41 -12.95 9.36
C VAL A 65 3.95 -11.89 10.30
N GLN A 66 5.27 -11.82 10.46
CA GLN A 66 5.93 -10.71 11.13
C GLN A 66 6.68 -9.87 10.10
N SER A 67 6.50 -8.55 10.23
CA SER A 67 7.10 -7.55 9.37
C SER A 67 7.73 -6.45 10.22
N ALA A 68 8.85 -5.90 9.74
CA ALA A 68 9.48 -4.70 10.26
C ALA A 68 8.82 -3.40 9.76
N GLY A 69 7.68 -3.52 9.07
CA GLY A 69 6.88 -2.39 8.58
C GLY A 69 6.90 -2.23 7.07
N HIS A 70 6.17 -1.26 6.53
CA HIS A 70 5.26 -0.37 7.26
C HIS A 70 3.80 -0.81 7.11
N ALA A 71 3.45 -1.41 5.97
CA ALA A 71 2.17 -2.09 5.77
C ALA A 71 2.35 -3.39 4.99
N LEU A 72 1.36 -4.27 5.17
CA LEU A 72 1.31 -5.60 4.57
C LEU A 72 -0.11 -5.84 4.03
N HIS A 73 -0.20 -6.30 2.80
CA HIS A 73 -1.41 -6.91 2.24
C HIS A 73 -1.16 -8.39 1.98
N VAL A 74 -2.11 -9.23 2.37
CA VAL A 74 -2.02 -10.67 2.19
C VAL A 74 -3.05 -11.14 1.17
N PHE A 75 -2.58 -11.91 0.21
CA PHE A 75 -3.40 -12.53 -0.81
C PHE A 75 -3.16 -14.04 -0.83
N VAL A 76 -4.25 -14.79 -0.97
CA VAL A 76 -4.24 -16.25 -1.08
C VAL A 76 -5.06 -16.64 -2.30
N ASN A 77 -4.48 -17.43 -3.19
CA ASN A 77 -5.10 -17.89 -4.44
C ASN A 77 -5.74 -16.73 -5.23
N ARG A 78 -4.97 -15.65 -5.42
CA ARG A 78 -5.39 -14.43 -6.14
C ARG A 78 -6.50 -13.61 -5.47
N ARG A 79 -6.87 -13.92 -4.23
CA ARG A 79 -7.90 -13.20 -3.48
C ARG A 79 -7.30 -12.45 -2.30
N PHE A 80 -7.73 -11.21 -2.13
CA PHE A 80 -7.38 -10.41 -0.96
C PHE A 80 -7.90 -11.09 0.32
N SER A 81 -7.03 -11.28 1.30
CA SER A 81 -7.34 -11.95 2.57
C SER A 81 -7.28 -11.01 3.77
N GLY A 82 -6.54 -9.89 3.67
CA GLY A 82 -6.46 -8.92 4.75
C GLY A 82 -5.24 -8.02 4.68
N SER A 83 -5.22 -7.00 5.56
CA SER A 83 -4.16 -6.00 5.65
C SER A 83 -3.78 -5.74 7.10
N ALA A 84 -2.53 -5.30 7.32
CA ALA A 84 -2.07 -4.73 8.57
C ALA A 84 -1.03 -3.65 8.30
N TYR A 85 -0.86 -2.74 9.26
CA TYR A 85 0.12 -1.67 9.19
C TYR A 85 0.60 -1.29 10.59
N GLY A 86 1.83 -0.78 10.67
CA GLY A 86 2.41 -0.22 11.87
C GLY A 86 2.11 1.26 12.03
N THR A 87 2.69 1.87 13.04
CA THR A 87 2.66 3.31 13.29
C THR A 87 4.05 3.91 13.09
N LYS A 88 4.18 5.25 13.12
CA LYS A 88 5.49 5.90 13.05
C LYS A 88 6.44 5.43 14.15
N ASP A 89 5.93 5.28 15.38
CA ASP A 89 6.74 4.92 16.54
C ASP A 89 6.97 3.41 16.66
N HIS A 90 6.02 2.61 16.14
CA HIS A 90 6.09 1.14 16.12
C HIS A 90 5.77 0.64 14.70
N PRO A 91 6.72 0.75 13.75
CA PRO A 91 6.52 0.33 12.37
C PRO A 91 6.37 -1.18 12.24
N GLU A 92 7.01 -1.95 13.12
CA GLU A 92 6.94 -3.40 13.15
C GLU A 92 5.61 -3.93 13.70
N PHE A 93 5.15 -5.04 13.15
CA PHE A 93 3.93 -5.69 13.61
C PHE A 93 3.91 -7.20 13.34
N LYS A 94 3.02 -7.89 14.04
CA LYS A 94 2.71 -9.30 13.86
C LYS A 94 1.26 -9.41 13.42
N TYR A 95 1.04 -9.88 12.20
CA TYR A 95 -0.30 -10.04 11.64
C TYR A 95 -0.70 -11.52 11.64
N THR A 96 -1.85 -11.82 12.24
CA THR A 96 -2.42 -13.17 12.23
C THR A 96 -3.78 -13.14 11.54
N LEU A 97 -3.98 -14.02 10.57
CA LEU A 97 -5.21 -14.12 9.79
C LEU A 97 -5.57 -15.58 9.56
N ASN A 98 -6.87 -15.90 9.60
CA ASN A 98 -7.36 -17.22 9.25
C ASN A 98 -7.61 -17.26 7.75
N VAL A 99 -7.01 -18.23 7.05
CA VAL A 99 -7.19 -18.42 5.61
C VAL A 99 -7.68 -19.80 5.31
N ALA A 100 -8.72 -19.88 4.49
CA ALA A 100 -9.15 -21.13 3.89
C ALA A 100 -8.14 -21.51 2.81
N LEU A 101 -7.39 -22.59 3.04
CA LEU A 101 -6.53 -23.18 2.01
C LEU A 101 -7.32 -24.25 1.26
N GLN A 102 -7.13 -24.30 -0.06
CA GLN A 102 -7.70 -25.33 -0.91
C GLN A 102 -6.85 -26.59 -0.84
N SER A 103 -7.40 -27.73 -1.25
CA SER A 103 -6.58 -28.93 -1.42
C SER A 103 -5.58 -28.71 -2.56
N GLY A 104 -4.36 -29.24 -2.41
CA GLY A 104 -3.29 -29.05 -3.38
C GLY A 104 -2.48 -27.78 -3.15
N VAL A 105 -1.89 -27.25 -4.22
CA VAL A 105 -0.98 -26.10 -4.16
C VAL A 105 -1.76 -24.80 -3.95
N ASN A 106 -1.43 -24.07 -2.88
CA ASN A 106 -1.99 -22.75 -2.63
C ASN A 106 -0.94 -21.69 -2.98
N LYS A 107 -1.33 -20.67 -3.76
CA LYS A 107 -0.45 -19.55 -4.09
C LYS A 107 -0.64 -18.44 -3.06
N ILE A 108 0.47 -17.98 -2.50
CA ILE A 108 0.49 -16.95 -1.49
C ILE A 108 1.29 -15.78 -2.01
N SER A 109 0.71 -14.59 -1.91
CA SER A 109 1.38 -13.34 -2.26
C SER A 109 1.25 -12.37 -1.10
N LEU A 110 2.38 -11.83 -0.67
CA LEU A 110 2.49 -10.83 0.37
C LEU A 110 2.99 -9.55 -0.27
N LEU A 111 2.22 -8.48 -0.20
CA LEU A 111 2.63 -7.17 -0.68
C LEU A 111 3.09 -6.35 0.52
N SER A 112 4.41 -6.17 0.60
CA SER A 112 5.06 -5.31 1.59
C SER A 112 5.14 -3.88 1.08
N VAL A 113 4.84 -2.91 1.94
CA VAL A 113 4.76 -1.50 1.57
C VAL A 113 5.63 -0.66 2.52
N ALA A 114 6.61 0.04 1.96
CA ALA A 114 7.36 1.08 2.66
C ALA A 114 6.61 2.42 2.59
N ILE A 115 6.69 3.23 3.65
CA ILE A 115 5.94 4.47 3.77
C ILE A 115 6.89 5.55 4.28
N GLY A 116 7.88 5.87 3.43
CA GLY A 116 9.08 6.58 3.84
C GLY A 116 10.08 5.68 4.57
N LEU A 117 11.30 6.18 4.72
CA LEU A 117 12.37 5.52 5.46
C LEU A 117 12.64 6.26 6.79
N PRO A 118 13.16 5.58 7.82
CA PRO A 118 13.59 6.22 9.06
C PRO A 118 14.57 7.36 8.80
N ASN A 119 14.39 8.47 9.51
CA ASN A 119 15.17 9.69 9.32
C ASN A 119 15.67 10.33 10.63
N ASP A 120 15.52 9.64 11.77
CA ASP A 120 15.96 10.10 13.08
C ASP A 120 16.26 8.92 14.04
N GLY A 121 17.11 9.17 15.04
CA GLY A 121 17.53 8.21 16.06
C GLY A 121 18.90 7.57 15.80
N ALA A 122 19.56 7.06 16.85
CA ALA A 122 20.85 6.40 16.69
C ALA A 122 20.74 5.17 15.76
N TYR A 123 21.65 5.08 14.79
CA TYR A 123 21.75 3.98 13.82
C TYR A 123 20.45 3.69 13.05
N TYR A 124 19.65 4.73 12.75
CA TYR A 124 18.37 4.56 12.04
C TYR A 124 18.54 3.92 10.66
N GLU A 125 19.72 4.06 10.04
CA GLU A 125 20.09 3.44 8.76
C GLU A 125 20.17 1.91 8.81
N ARG A 126 20.25 1.32 10.01
CA ARG A 126 20.31 -0.14 10.22
C ARG A 126 18.94 -0.77 10.43
N ARG A 127 17.86 0.02 10.52
CA ARG A 127 16.51 -0.49 10.75
C ARG A 127 16.01 -1.22 9.50
N HIS A 128 15.50 -2.43 9.70
CA HIS A 128 14.94 -3.23 8.62
C HIS A 128 13.55 -2.73 8.21
N THR A 129 13.20 -2.94 6.94
CA THR A 129 11.85 -2.72 6.40
C THR A 129 11.34 -4.01 5.76
N GLY A 130 10.02 -4.21 5.80
CA GLY A 130 9.34 -5.28 5.10
C GLY A 130 9.26 -6.60 5.85
N ILE A 131 9.12 -7.71 5.13
CA ILE A 131 8.78 -9.02 5.70
C ILE A 131 10.06 -9.77 6.04
N ILE A 132 10.62 -9.52 7.23
CA ILE A 132 11.81 -10.22 7.73
C ILE A 132 11.47 -11.50 8.52
N GLY A 133 10.17 -11.79 8.67
CA GLY A 133 9.69 -13.00 9.33
C GLY A 133 9.72 -12.96 10.86
N PRO A 134 9.31 -14.06 11.51
CA PRO A 134 8.95 -15.33 10.90
C PRO A 134 7.58 -15.31 10.18
N VAL A 135 7.45 -16.18 9.16
CA VAL A 135 6.17 -16.53 8.53
C VAL A 135 5.82 -17.96 8.93
N VAL A 136 4.65 -18.17 9.53
CA VAL A 136 4.25 -19.46 10.12
C VAL A 136 2.80 -19.79 9.75
N LEU A 137 2.53 -21.04 9.38
CA LEU A 137 1.18 -21.60 9.34
C LEU A 137 0.91 -22.36 10.63
N ARG A 138 -0.21 -22.06 11.29
CA ARG A 138 -0.68 -22.69 12.52
C ARG A 138 -2.01 -23.38 12.27
N GLY A 139 -2.37 -24.34 13.13
CA GLY A 139 -3.63 -25.09 13.00
C GLY A 139 -3.57 -26.23 11.97
N LEU A 140 -2.37 -26.70 11.63
CA LEU A 140 -2.17 -27.94 10.87
C LEU A 140 -2.11 -29.14 11.85
N PRO A 141 -2.49 -30.37 11.44
CA PRO A 141 -2.52 -31.56 12.29
C PRO A 141 -1.14 -31.93 12.82
N ASN A 142 -0.12 -31.72 11.98
CA ASN A 142 1.28 -32.02 12.29
C ASN A 142 1.98 -30.87 13.04
N GLY A 143 1.22 -29.91 13.59
CA GLY A 143 1.73 -28.75 14.28
C GLY A 143 2.10 -27.56 13.37
N PRO A 144 2.63 -26.47 13.95
CA PRO A 144 2.95 -25.27 13.18
C PRO A 144 4.07 -25.51 12.14
N ARG A 145 3.87 -25.01 10.92
CA ARG A 145 4.85 -25.10 9.83
C ARG A 145 5.50 -23.75 9.59
N GLY A 146 6.82 -23.67 9.71
CA GLY A 146 7.61 -22.49 9.34
C GLY A 146 7.75 -22.35 7.82
N LEU A 147 7.50 -21.14 7.32
CA LEU A 147 7.60 -20.80 5.89
C LEU A 147 8.76 -19.85 5.57
N SER A 148 9.42 -19.26 6.58
CA SER A 148 10.47 -18.24 6.36
C SER A 148 11.62 -18.73 5.48
N TRP A 149 12.04 -20.00 5.63
CA TRP A 149 13.17 -20.59 4.92
C TRP A 149 12.77 -21.33 3.63
N GLN A 150 11.53 -21.19 3.18
CA GLN A 150 11.08 -21.73 1.90
C GLN A 150 11.60 -20.87 0.75
N LYS A 151 11.40 -21.34 -0.49
CA LYS A 151 11.68 -20.52 -1.69
C LYS A 151 10.63 -19.42 -1.81
N TRP A 152 11.11 -18.18 -1.91
CA TRP A 152 10.31 -16.98 -2.14
C TRP A 152 10.75 -16.31 -3.43
N SER A 153 9.78 -15.91 -4.25
CA SER A 153 9.99 -15.11 -5.45
C SER A 153 9.65 -13.65 -5.17
N TYR A 154 10.48 -12.74 -5.68
CA TYR A 154 10.38 -11.31 -5.42
C TYR A 154 10.09 -10.54 -6.70
N GLN A 155 9.21 -9.54 -6.58
CA GLN A 155 8.92 -8.57 -7.62
C GLN A 155 8.91 -7.17 -7.00
N VAL A 156 9.82 -6.32 -7.48
CA VAL A 156 9.90 -4.90 -7.09
C VAL A 156 8.85 -4.13 -7.87
N GLY A 157 8.07 -3.32 -7.17
CA GLY A 157 7.05 -2.45 -7.75
C GLY A 157 5.78 -3.14 -8.24
N LEU A 158 4.90 -2.34 -8.81
CA LEU A 158 3.61 -2.73 -9.37
C LEU A 158 3.66 -2.79 -10.91
N ARG A 159 2.71 -3.49 -11.54
CA ARG A 159 2.69 -3.60 -13.02
C ARG A 159 2.40 -2.26 -13.67
N GLY A 160 1.54 -1.44 -13.07
CA GLY A 160 1.24 -0.09 -13.52
C GLY A 160 2.45 0.84 -13.46
N GLU A 161 3.33 0.67 -12.46
CA GLU A 161 4.62 1.38 -12.39
C GLU A 161 5.53 0.95 -13.55
N ALA A 162 5.73 -0.36 -13.74
CA ALA A 162 6.57 -0.89 -14.82
C ALA A 162 6.04 -0.58 -16.22
N SER A 163 4.72 -0.49 -16.37
CA SER A 163 4.04 -0.19 -17.65
C SER A 163 3.86 1.31 -17.90
N ASN A 164 4.35 2.16 -16.98
CA ASN A 164 4.18 3.61 -17.02
C ASN A 164 2.72 4.03 -17.27
N ALA A 165 1.78 3.41 -16.54
CA ALA A 165 0.34 3.63 -16.69
C ALA A 165 -0.08 5.10 -16.52
N VAL A 166 0.78 5.88 -15.85
CA VAL A 166 0.60 7.30 -15.53
C VAL A 166 1.11 8.26 -16.60
N SER A 167 1.71 7.75 -17.69
CA SER A 167 2.26 8.61 -18.74
C SER A 167 1.17 9.48 -19.38
N PRO A 168 1.30 10.83 -19.35
CA PRO A 168 0.31 11.72 -19.94
C PRO A 168 0.33 11.71 -21.47
N ASN A 169 1.46 11.35 -22.08
CA ASN A 169 1.71 11.45 -23.52
C ASN A 169 2.01 10.09 -24.19
N GLY A 170 2.01 8.99 -23.42
CA GLY A 170 2.28 7.65 -23.92
C GLY A 170 1.01 6.83 -24.16
N ILE A 171 1.05 5.92 -25.13
CA ILE A 171 0.08 4.83 -25.21
C ILE A 171 0.33 3.95 -24.00
N SER A 172 -0.53 4.02 -22.98
CA SER A 172 -0.43 3.14 -21.84
C SER A 172 -0.67 1.70 -22.30
N SER A 173 0.24 0.78 -21.98
CA SER A 173 0.11 -0.64 -22.34
C SER A 173 -0.87 -1.42 -21.46
N VAL A 174 -1.66 -0.72 -20.65
CA VAL A 174 -2.65 -1.30 -19.73
C VAL A 174 -4.06 -1.13 -20.28
N GLY A 175 -4.89 -2.17 -20.12
CA GLY A 175 -6.30 -2.14 -20.53
C GLY A 175 -7.15 -1.38 -19.52
N TRP A 176 -7.37 -0.09 -19.75
CA TRP A 176 -8.28 0.72 -18.96
C TRP A 176 -9.73 0.31 -19.21
N VAL A 177 -10.52 0.27 -18.12
CA VAL A 177 -11.97 0.07 -18.17
C VAL A 177 -12.66 1.39 -17.86
N GLU A 178 -13.53 1.86 -18.75
CA GLU A 178 -14.20 3.15 -18.64
C GLU A 178 -15.67 3.02 -18.21
N GLY A 179 -16.22 4.10 -17.65
CA GLY A 179 -17.65 4.26 -17.43
C GLY A 179 -18.23 3.39 -16.31
N SER A 180 -19.46 2.93 -16.46
CA SER A 180 -20.19 2.15 -15.44
C SER A 180 -19.59 0.77 -15.15
N LEU A 181 -18.67 0.31 -15.99
CA LEU A 181 -17.93 -0.94 -15.80
C LEU A 181 -16.71 -0.76 -14.89
N ALA A 182 -16.33 0.48 -14.57
CA ALA A 182 -15.28 0.78 -13.62
C ALA A 182 -15.68 0.27 -12.23
N VAL A 183 -15.01 -0.79 -11.76
CA VAL A 183 -15.33 -1.43 -10.49
C VAL A 183 -14.94 -0.49 -9.35
N GLN A 184 -15.92 -0.09 -8.55
CA GLN A 184 -15.67 0.64 -7.31
C GLN A 184 -15.19 -0.34 -6.24
N GLN A 185 -14.15 0.03 -5.49
CA GLN A 185 -13.68 -0.62 -4.25
C GLN A 185 -12.86 -1.92 -4.37
N GLN A 186 -12.05 -2.08 -5.42
CA GLN A 186 -11.01 -3.15 -5.45
C GLN A 186 -9.66 -2.64 -4.91
N PRO A 187 -8.94 -3.45 -4.11
CA PRO A 187 -7.56 -3.12 -3.72
C PRO A 187 -6.65 -3.09 -4.96
N LEU A 188 -5.58 -2.31 -4.90
CA LEU A 188 -4.59 -2.19 -5.97
C LEU A 188 -5.21 -1.77 -7.32
N THR A 189 -5.94 -0.66 -7.31
CA THR A 189 -6.61 -0.13 -8.50
C THR A 189 -6.04 1.24 -8.86
N TRP A 190 -5.69 1.41 -10.12
CA TRP A 190 -5.36 2.69 -10.72
C TRP A 190 -6.64 3.39 -11.16
N TYR A 191 -6.72 4.68 -10.90
CA TYR A 191 -7.82 5.53 -11.33
C TYR A 191 -7.27 6.66 -12.19
N LYS A 192 -7.93 6.94 -13.30
CA LYS A 192 -7.57 8.01 -14.23
C LYS A 192 -8.79 8.83 -14.59
N SER A 193 -8.63 10.13 -14.62
CA SER A 193 -9.64 11.07 -15.08
C SER A 193 -8.98 12.31 -15.67
N TYR A 194 -9.79 13.11 -16.37
CA TYR A 194 -9.40 14.36 -16.98
C TYR A 194 -10.32 15.46 -16.46
N PHE A 195 -9.73 16.61 -16.14
CA PHE A 195 -10.48 17.77 -15.67
C PHE A 195 -9.86 19.05 -16.21
N ASN A 196 -10.71 20.07 -16.38
CA ASN A 196 -10.25 21.40 -16.80
C ASN A 196 -9.63 22.15 -15.63
N ASN A 197 -8.60 22.95 -15.90
CA ASN A 197 -7.98 23.81 -14.89
C ASN A 197 -9.03 24.71 -14.21
N PRO A 198 -9.18 24.65 -12.87
CA PRO A 198 -10.07 25.53 -12.13
C PRO A 198 -9.73 27.01 -12.31
N LYS A 199 -10.76 27.85 -12.48
CA LYS A 199 -10.61 29.30 -12.52
C LYS A 199 -10.01 29.86 -11.21
N GLY A 200 -9.56 31.10 -11.26
CA GLY A 200 -8.99 31.81 -10.11
C GLY A 200 -7.50 31.54 -9.91
N ASN A 201 -6.95 32.12 -8.83
CA ASN A 201 -5.52 32.07 -8.49
C ASN A 201 -5.26 31.39 -7.12
N GLU A 202 -6.33 30.97 -6.44
CA GLU A 202 -6.28 30.38 -5.10
C GLU A 202 -5.60 29.01 -5.13
N PRO A 203 -4.83 28.62 -4.10
CA PRO A 203 -4.24 27.28 -4.03
C PRO A 203 -5.28 26.17 -4.20
N LEU A 204 -4.87 25.09 -4.89
CA LEU A 204 -5.74 23.96 -5.20
C LEU A 204 -5.33 22.74 -4.36
N ALA A 205 -6.31 21.89 -4.06
CA ALA A 205 -6.07 20.59 -3.47
C ALA A 205 -7.10 19.57 -3.95
N LEU A 206 -6.72 18.30 -3.98
CA LEU A 206 -7.63 17.18 -4.17
C LEU A 206 -8.16 16.72 -2.82
N ASP A 207 -9.49 16.56 -2.74
CA ASP A 207 -10.14 15.90 -1.61
C ASP A 207 -10.09 14.38 -1.81
N MET A 208 -9.23 13.71 -1.03
CA MET A 208 -9.07 12.26 -1.07
C MET A 208 -9.90 11.55 0.01
N GLY A 209 -10.83 12.25 0.67
CA GLY A 209 -11.58 11.71 1.82
C GLY A 209 -12.39 10.44 1.54
N SER A 210 -12.77 10.18 0.28
CA SER A 210 -13.43 8.95 -0.14
C SER A 210 -12.48 7.81 -0.51
N MET A 211 -11.18 8.07 -0.52
CA MET A 211 -10.12 7.14 -0.92
C MET A 211 -9.45 6.53 0.32
N GLY A 212 -8.61 5.50 0.12
CA GLY A 212 -7.85 4.86 1.20
C GLY A 212 -6.38 5.30 1.27
N LYS A 213 -5.51 4.57 0.56
CA LYS A 213 -4.07 4.84 0.45
C LYS A 213 -3.62 4.69 -1.00
N GLY A 214 -2.66 5.50 -1.43
CA GLY A 214 -2.00 5.36 -2.73
C GLY A 214 -1.07 6.52 -3.02
N GLU A 215 -0.89 6.81 -4.30
CA GLU A 215 -0.15 7.96 -4.82
C GLU A 215 -1.03 8.70 -5.83
N VAL A 216 -0.88 10.02 -5.91
CA VAL A 216 -1.58 10.83 -6.90
C VAL A 216 -0.57 11.50 -7.82
N LEU A 217 -0.90 11.50 -9.11
CA LEU A 217 -0.13 12.18 -10.13
C LEU A 217 -1.03 13.17 -10.90
N ILE A 218 -0.46 14.33 -11.21
CA ILE A 218 -1.07 15.35 -12.07
C ILE A 218 -0.14 15.55 -13.26
N ASN A 219 -0.63 15.29 -14.47
CA ASN A 219 0.15 15.43 -15.71
C ASN A 219 1.51 14.69 -15.67
N GLY A 220 1.52 13.48 -15.09
CA GLY A 220 2.70 12.64 -14.95
C GLY A 220 3.64 13.01 -13.78
N GLN A 221 3.33 14.05 -13.01
CA GLN A 221 4.11 14.45 -11.84
C GLN A 221 3.42 14.01 -10.56
N SER A 222 4.15 13.32 -9.69
CA SER A 222 3.63 12.93 -8.37
C SER A 222 3.43 14.15 -7.48
N ILE A 223 2.21 14.32 -6.97
CA ILE A 223 1.91 15.27 -5.87
C ILE A 223 2.09 14.62 -4.50
N GLY A 224 2.53 13.35 -4.47
CA GLY A 224 2.85 12.59 -3.27
C GLY A 224 1.87 11.47 -2.94
N ARG A 225 2.22 10.77 -1.87
CA ARG A 225 1.42 9.70 -1.27
C ARG A 225 0.19 10.29 -0.60
N TYR A 226 -0.95 9.61 -0.73
CA TYR A 226 -2.13 9.88 0.10
C TYR A 226 -2.42 8.73 1.03
N TRP A 227 -2.87 9.06 2.24
CA TRP A 227 -3.39 8.10 3.20
C TRP A 227 -4.38 8.76 4.16
N THR A 228 -5.62 8.28 4.16
CA THR A 228 -6.75 8.88 4.90
C THR A 228 -7.04 8.19 6.23
N ILE A 229 -6.02 7.62 6.90
CA ILE A 229 -6.21 7.01 8.23
C ILE A 229 -6.74 8.04 9.22
N SER A 230 -7.60 7.61 10.15
CA SER A 230 -8.12 8.51 11.18
C SER A 230 -7.01 8.94 12.15
N ALA A 231 -6.92 10.24 12.39
CA ALA A 231 -5.99 10.80 13.37
C ALA A 231 -6.37 10.37 14.79
N VAL A 232 -5.39 9.83 15.52
CA VAL A 232 -5.49 9.47 16.93
C VAL A 232 -4.58 10.38 17.73
N GLY A 233 -5.11 10.96 18.81
CA GLY A 233 -4.38 11.90 19.65
C GLY A 233 -5.27 12.52 20.71
N ASN A 234 -4.76 13.57 21.37
CA ASN A 234 -5.52 14.34 22.34
C ASN A 234 -5.78 15.75 21.79
N CYS A 235 -6.95 15.93 21.19
CA CYS A 235 -7.37 17.21 20.62
C CYS A 235 -8.19 18.04 21.63
N SER A 236 -7.68 18.19 22.84
CA SER A 236 -8.29 19.05 23.86
C SER A 236 -8.07 20.53 23.54
N VAL A 237 -8.94 21.39 24.10
CA VAL A 237 -8.77 22.84 24.01
C VAL A 237 -7.46 23.23 24.70
N CYS A 238 -6.60 23.96 23.99
CA CYS A 238 -5.32 24.40 24.52
C CYS A 238 -5.28 25.93 24.67
N THR A 239 -4.33 26.42 25.48
CA THR A 239 -4.09 27.86 25.67
C THR A 239 -2.64 28.23 25.35
N TYR A 240 -2.43 29.48 24.93
CA TYR A 240 -1.09 29.99 24.59
C TYR A 240 -0.17 30.14 25.82
N ARG A 241 -0.73 30.21 27.02
CA ARG A 241 0.03 30.40 28.27
C ARG A 241 0.78 29.13 28.68
N GLY A 242 1.92 29.31 29.33
CA GLY A 242 2.75 28.23 29.87
C GLY A 242 3.53 27.45 28.81
N THR A 243 4.41 26.56 29.26
CA THR A 243 5.31 25.80 28.40
C THR A 243 4.56 25.03 27.31
N TYR A 244 5.10 25.07 26.10
CA TYR A 244 4.59 24.32 24.96
C TYR A 244 5.31 22.97 24.82
N ARG A 245 4.55 21.93 24.47
CA ARG A 245 5.06 20.65 23.97
C ARG A 245 4.23 20.27 22.75
N SER A 246 4.80 19.52 21.82
CA SER A 246 4.16 19.14 20.55
C SER A 246 2.70 18.62 20.71
N PRO A 247 2.37 17.75 21.69
CA PRO A 247 1.00 17.26 21.85
C PRO A 247 -0.02 18.29 22.42
N LYS A 248 0.41 19.49 22.85
CA LYS A 248 -0.43 20.43 23.62
C LYS A 248 -1.65 20.94 22.86
N CYS A 249 -1.52 21.15 21.55
CA CYS A 249 -2.53 21.81 20.72
C CYS A 249 -2.82 20.99 19.45
N GLN A 250 -3.06 19.69 19.61
CA GLN A 250 -3.42 18.84 18.49
C GLN A 250 -4.85 19.13 18.03
N SER A 251 -5.13 18.91 16.75
CA SER A 251 -6.46 19.06 16.16
C SER A 251 -6.72 17.97 15.11
N GLY A 252 -7.97 17.81 14.71
CA GLY A 252 -8.34 16.85 13.65
C GLY A 252 -8.51 15.40 14.09
N CYS A 253 -8.50 15.10 15.40
CA CYS A 253 -8.76 13.75 15.91
C CYS A 253 -10.08 13.18 15.36
N GLY A 254 -10.07 11.90 14.97
CA GLY A 254 -11.21 11.21 14.37
C GLY A 254 -11.47 11.53 12.89
N ARG A 255 -10.75 12.49 12.30
CA ARG A 255 -10.78 12.80 10.85
C ARG A 255 -9.56 12.20 10.14
N PRO A 256 -9.54 12.09 8.81
CA PRO A 256 -8.34 11.70 8.08
C PRO A 256 -7.13 12.55 8.49
N THR A 257 -5.99 11.91 8.75
CA THR A 257 -4.72 12.59 9.09
C THR A 257 -4.33 13.61 8.03
N GLN A 258 -4.67 13.33 6.78
CA GLN A 258 -4.64 14.28 5.69
C GLN A 258 -5.74 13.94 4.67
N GLN A 259 -6.68 14.86 4.49
CA GLN A 259 -7.78 14.73 3.52
C GLN A 259 -7.46 15.45 2.20
N TRP A 260 -6.83 16.62 2.30
CA TRP A 260 -6.56 17.48 1.15
C TRP A 260 -5.09 17.43 0.74
N TYR A 261 -4.87 17.19 -0.55
CA TYR A 261 -3.54 17.00 -1.13
C TYR A 261 -3.29 18.12 -2.14
N HIS A 262 -2.28 18.94 -1.86
CA HIS A 262 -1.98 20.15 -2.63
C HIS A 262 -1.69 19.83 -4.10
N VAL A 263 -2.30 20.60 -5.00
CA VAL A 263 -2.06 20.55 -6.44
C VAL A 263 -1.44 21.88 -6.86
N PRO A 264 -0.15 21.90 -7.26
CA PRO A 264 0.47 23.11 -7.78
C PRO A 264 -0.24 23.58 -9.05
N ARG A 265 -0.71 24.83 -9.07
CA ARG A 265 -1.36 25.40 -10.26
C ARG A 265 -0.48 25.36 -11.51
N SER A 266 0.83 25.53 -11.34
CA SER A 266 1.81 25.46 -12.42
C SER A 266 1.91 24.08 -13.08
N TRP A 267 1.32 23.04 -12.48
CA TRP A 267 1.27 21.69 -13.05
C TRP A 267 0.01 21.45 -13.88
N LEU A 268 -0.94 22.38 -13.89
CA LEU A 268 -2.17 22.30 -14.68
C LEU A 268 -1.99 22.93 -16.07
N LYS A 269 -2.81 22.48 -17.03
CA LYS A 269 -2.81 22.94 -18.42
C LYS A 269 -4.17 23.52 -18.77
#